data_AF-A0A8E2EDU1-F1
#
_entry.id   AF-A0A8E2EDU1-F1
#
_cell.length_a   1.000
_cell.length_b   1.000
_cell.length_c   1.000
_cell.angle_alpha   90.00
_cell.angle_beta   90.00
_cell.angle_gamma   90.00
#
_symmetry.space_group_name_H-M   'P 1'
#
loop_
_entity.id
_entity.type
_entity.pdbx_description
1 polymer ?
#
loop_
_entity_poly.entity_id
_entity_poly.type
_entity_poly.pdbx_seq_one_letter_code
_entity_poly.pdbx_strand_id
1 'polypeptide(L)'
;MRPLPTRVLDLGGETPSLNIYESRNELGRYGCLSHCWGSSQPVITESSNLDRHKERVEWSALPKTFQDAISFARYLQIRFLWIDSLCIIQDNEADWQRESAKMASIYQNAYVVLAATRSSNADGGCFSKTHTEYQAHEQFPLLTRAWTYQELLLGARIVHFAEHELVWECQESTRCQCGGVKTDVYPLERYSRLAKRWRAIVEEYSKLKLTCEKDKLPALSGLARYMQQYRTDRYLAGLWEDELPISLLWRPTEPGRTYRPSKYTAPSWSWASVVGKIYF
;
A
#
# COMPACT_ATOMS: atom_id res chain seq x y z
N MET A 1 5.90 0.93 21.72
CA MET A 1 4.75 1.27 20.86
C MET A 1 5.16 2.41 19.93
N ARG A 2 4.56 2.52 18.73
CA ARG A 2 4.88 3.57 17.74
C ARG A 2 3.83 4.69 17.83
N PRO A 3 4.13 5.93 17.37
CA PRO A 3 3.13 6.99 17.28
C PRO A 3 1.98 6.59 16.36
N LEU A 4 0.76 6.95 16.74
CA LEU A 4 -0.40 6.77 15.88
C LEU A 4 -0.33 7.73 14.68
N PRO A 5 -0.87 7.34 13.51
CA PRO A 5 -1.12 8.25 12.40
C PRO A 5 -2.00 9.43 12.85
N THR A 6 -1.97 10.52 12.08
CA THR A 6 -2.77 11.74 12.35
C THR A 6 -4.24 11.42 12.62
N ARG A 7 -4.80 10.48 11.84
CA ARG A 7 -6.15 9.95 12.00
C ARG A 7 -6.13 8.44 11.90
N VAL A 8 -6.93 7.79 12.73
CA VAL A 8 -7.18 6.35 12.71
C VAL A 8 -8.67 6.10 12.88
N LEU A 9 -9.16 4.97 12.38
CA LEU A 9 -10.48 4.46 12.71
C LEU A 9 -10.39 3.78 14.08
N ASP A 10 -11.07 4.34 15.09
CA ASP A 10 -11.27 3.68 16.37
C ASP A 10 -12.35 2.63 16.21
N LEU A 11 -11.99 1.36 16.42
CA LEU A 11 -12.88 0.21 16.29
C LEU A 11 -13.69 -0.02 17.57
N GLY A 12 -13.51 0.81 18.60
CA GLY A 12 -14.15 0.67 19.89
C GLY A 12 -13.50 -0.41 20.75
N GLY A 13 -13.84 -0.38 22.04
CA GLY A 13 -13.56 -1.44 23.01
C GLY A 13 -14.82 -2.28 23.25
N GLU A 14 -15.54 -1.95 24.33
CA GLU A 14 -16.73 -2.68 24.78
C GLU A 14 -18.06 -2.10 24.25
N THR A 15 -18.04 -0.89 23.69
CA THR A 15 -19.18 -0.25 23.02
C THR A 15 -18.89 -0.06 21.52
N PRO A 16 -19.87 -0.29 20.61
CA PRO A 16 -19.62 -0.40 19.18
C PRO A 16 -19.53 0.99 18.52
N SER A 17 -18.77 1.92 19.09
CA SER A 17 -18.44 3.16 18.40
C SER A 17 -17.38 2.84 17.35
N LEU A 18 -17.73 3.07 16.09
CA LEU A 18 -16.80 3.07 14.98
C LEU A 18 -16.71 4.51 14.48
N ASN A 19 -15.56 5.15 14.62
CA ASN A 19 -15.42 6.57 14.30
C ASN A 19 -13.97 6.95 13.97
N ILE A 20 -13.80 8.07 13.27
CA ILE A 20 -12.48 8.65 13.03
C ILE A 20 -12.00 9.34 14.30
N TYR A 21 -10.83 8.94 14.75
CA TYR A 21 -10.13 9.52 15.89
C TYR A 21 -8.89 10.28 15.40
N GLU A 22 -8.81 11.56 15.76
CA GLU A 22 -7.61 12.39 15.53
C GLU A 22 -6.64 12.20 16.68
N SER A 23 -5.47 11.63 16.36
CA SER A 23 -4.43 11.44 17.36
C SER A 23 -3.78 12.77 17.72
N ARG A 24 -3.29 12.84 18.94
CA ARG A 24 -2.39 13.88 19.46
C ARG A 24 -0.95 13.39 19.45
N ASN A 25 -0.61 12.54 18.48
CA ASN A 25 0.69 11.89 18.33
C ASN A 25 1.04 10.94 19.50
N GLU A 26 0.04 10.42 20.21
CA GLU A 26 0.22 9.40 21.24
C GLU A 26 0.71 8.07 20.66
N LEU A 27 1.31 7.26 21.52
CA LEU A 27 1.80 5.94 21.16
C LEU A 27 0.67 4.91 21.26
N GLY A 28 0.50 4.07 20.24
CA GLY A 28 -0.53 3.05 20.21
C GLY A 28 -0.21 1.88 19.28
N ARG A 29 -0.99 0.79 19.42
CA ARG A 29 -1.00 -0.30 18.43
C ARG A 29 -2.15 -0.06 17.46
N TYR A 30 -1.85 -0.06 16.16
CA TYR A 30 -2.82 0.04 15.09
C TYR A 30 -2.48 -0.94 13.97
N GLY A 31 -3.49 -1.36 13.21
CA GLY A 31 -3.31 -2.06 11.94
C GLY A 31 -3.47 -1.12 10.76
N CYS A 32 -3.08 -1.57 9.57
CA CYS A 32 -3.45 -0.93 8.30
C CYS A 32 -4.27 -1.88 7.45
N LEU A 33 -5.19 -1.34 6.65
CA LEU A 33 -5.82 -2.07 5.54
C LEU A 33 -5.15 -1.66 4.22
N SER A 34 -4.64 -2.64 3.47
CA SER A 34 -4.23 -2.48 2.07
C SER A 34 -5.34 -3.07 1.19
N HIS A 35 -5.95 -2.25 0.33
CA HIS A 35 -7.11 -2.64 -0.46
C HIS A 35 -7.15 -1.96 -1.84
N CYS A 36 -7.89 -2.57 -2.77
CA CYS A 36 -8.20 -1.95 -4.06
C CYS A 36 -9.43 -1.06 -3.92
N TRP A 37 -9.35 0.18 -4.41
CA TRP A 37 -10.53 1.06 -4.49
C TRP A 37 -11.51 0.57 -5.56
N GLY A 38 -11.01 0.10 -6.71
CA GLY A 38 -11.85 -0.45 -7.78
C GLY A 38 -12.53 0.61 -8.65
N SER A 39 -13.65 0.24 -9.28
CA SER A 39 -14.46 1.11 -10.17
C SER A 39 -15.57 1.90 -9.45
N SER A 40 -15.89 1.54 -8.20
CA SER A 40 -16.78 2.28 -7.29
C SER A 40 -15.93 3.01 -6.25
N GLN A 41 -16.28 4.26 -5.91
CA GLN A 41 -15.60 4.93 -4.81
C GLN A 41 -16.01 4.24 -3.49
N PRO A 42 -15.04 3.76 -2.68
CA PRO A 42 -15.35 3.26 -1.34
C PRO A 42 -15.88 4.40 -0.47
N VAL A 43 -16.30 4.08 0.77
CA VAL A 43 -16.57 5.13 1.76
C VAL A 43 -15.28 5.94 1.95
N ILE A 44 -15.39 7.24 1.66
CA ILE A 44 -14.32 8.22 1.74
C ILE A 44 -14.65 9.30 2.76
N THR A 45 -13.61 9.84 3.39
CA THR A 45 -13.72 11.05 4.19
C THR A 45 -13.46 12.27 3.30
N GLU A 46 -14.39 13.20 3.33
CA GLU A 46 -14.32 14.51 2.68
C GLU A 46 -14.47 15.60 3.74
N SER A 47 -14.09 16.82 3.39
CA SER A 47 -14.17 17.98 4.28
C SER A 47 -15.60 18.19 4.80
N SER A 48 -16.61 17.87 3.98
CA SER A 48 -18.04 18.00 4.30
C SER A 48 -18.56 16.94 5.29
N ASN A 49 -17.92 15.79 5.40
CA ASN A 49 -18.40 14.64 6.17
C ASN A 49 -17.49 14.22 7.33
N LEU A 50 -16.33 14.89 7.48
CA LEU A 50 -15.33 14.60 8.50
C LEU A 50 -15.91 14.64 9.92
N ASP A 51 -16.65 15.70 10.29
CA ASP A 51 -17.20 15.83 11.64
C ASP A 51 -18.19 14.69 11.95
N ARG A 52 -19.04 14.34 10.98
CA ARG A 52 -19.92 13.18 11.07
C ARG A 52 -19.13 11.89 11.26
N HIS A 53 -18.05 11.67 10.49
CA HIS A 53 -17.19 10.48 10.65
C HIS A 53 -16.45 10.46 11.99
N LYS A 54 -16.14 11.60 12.60
CA LYS A 54 -15.55 11.70 13.95
C LYS A 54 -16.53 11.27 15.04
N GLU A 55 -17.82 11.51 14.83
CA GLU A 55 -18.89 11.01 15.71
C GLU A 55 -19.16 9.52 15.46
N ARG A 56 -19.38 9.15 14.20
CA ARG A 56 -19.75 7.78 13.80
C ARG A 56 -19.57 7.53 12.31
N VAL A 57 -18.98 6.38 11.99
CA VAL A 57 -18.95 5.77 10.66
C VAL A 57 -19.96 4.61 10.68
N GLU A 58 -21.02 4.72 9.88
CA GLU A 58 -22.07 3.71 9.85
C GLU A 58 -21.56 2.37 9.29
N TRP A 59 -21.74 1.29 10.07
CA TRP A 59 -21.32 -0.05 9.66
C TRP A 59 -21.94 -0.49 8.33
N SER A 60 -23.23 -0.19 8.15
CA SER A 60 -23.98 -0.56 6.94
C SER A 60 -23.52 0.17 5.69
N ALA A 61 -22.88 1.33 5.83
CA ALA A 61 -22.32 2.07 4.70
C ALA A 61 -20.96 1.50 4.26
N LEU A 62 -20.28 0.73 5.11
CA LEU A 62 -18.94 0.24 4.82
C LEU A 62 -18.96 -0.88 3.77
N PRO A 63 -18.04 -0.85 2.79
CA PRO A 63 -17.85 -1.94 1.87
C PRO A 63 -17.48 -3.24 2.59
N LYS A 64 -17.75 -4.38 1.95
CA LYS A 64 -17.53 -5.69 2.57
C LYS A 64 -16.07 -5.92 2.99
N THR A 65 -15.10 -5.45 2.20
CA THR A 65 -13.67 -5.53 2.54
C THR A 65 -13.35 -4.80 3.84
N PHE A 66 -14.00 -3.66 4.10
CA PHE A 66 -13.77 -2.86 5.30
C PHE A 66 -14.39 -3.53 6.52
N GLN A 67 -15.63 -4.02 6.38
CA GLN A 67 -16.31 -4.77 7.43
C GLN A 67 -15.51 -6.01 7.87
N ASP A 68 -14.98 -6.76 6.90
CA ASP A 68 -14.17 -7.95 7.18
C ASP A 68 -12.85 -7.58 7.87
N ALA A 69 -12.16 -6.55 7.37
CA ALA A 69 -10.91 -6.07 7.97
C ALA A 69 -11.11 -5.56 9.40
N ILE A 70 -12.18 -4.81 9.67
CA ILE A 70 -12.52 -4.34 11.02
C ILE A 70 -12.85 -5.50 11.95
N SER A 71 -13.63 -6.47 11.48
CA SER A 71 -13.98 -7.66 12.27
C SER A 71 -12.73 -8.47 12.63
N PHE A 72 -11.82 -8.65 11.68
CA PHE A 72 -10.56 -9.35 11.91
C PHE A 72 -9.62 -8.57 12.82
N ALA A 73 -9.51 -7.25 12.66
CA ALA A 73 -8.72 -6.40 13.56
C ALA A 73 -9.24 -6.45 15.01
N ARG A 74 -10.56 -6.42 15.21
CA ARG A 74 -11.19 -6.62 16.52
C ARG A 74 -10.88 -8.00 17.11
N TYR A 75 -10.94 -9.05 16.28
CA TYR A 75 -10.55 -10.41 16.69
C TYR A 75 -9.09 -10.49 17.16
N LEU A 76 -8.18 -9.78 16.48
CA LEU A 76 -6.78 -9.63 16.88
C LEU A 76 -6.57 -8.67 18.07
N GLN A 77 -7.65 -8.15 18.67
CA GLN A 77 -7.61 -7.16 19.76
C GLN A 77 -6.85 -5.88 19.39
N ILE A 78 -6.95 -5.48 18.12
CA ILE A 78 -6.40 -4.23 17.61
C ILE A 78 -7.51 -3.19 17.60
N ARG A 79 -7.38 -2.16 18.46
CA ARG A 79 -8.38 -1.11 18.60
C ARG A 79 -8.38 -0.11 17.44
N PHE A 80 -7.23 0.20 16.87
CA PHE A 80 -7.11 1.24 15.85
C PHE A 80 -6.77 0.64 14.49
N LEU A 81 -7.45 1.08 13.44
CA LEU A 81 -7.17 0.66 12.08
C LEU A 81 -6.98 1.90 11.19
N TRP A 82 -5.97 1.87 10.34
CA TRP A 82 -5.75 2.91 9.33
C TRP A 82 -6.23 2.42 7.97
N ILE A 83 -7.12 3.19 7.34
CA ILE A 83 -7.64 2.96 6.00
C ILE A 83 -7.52 4.29 5.25
N ASP A 84 -6.74 4.33 4.17
CA ASP A 84 -6.41 5.55 3.42
C ASP A 84 -7.64 6.38 3.03
N SER A 85 -8.68 5.74 2.50
CA SER A 85 -9.92 6.39 2.06
C SER A 85 -10.64 7.13 3.20
N LEU A 86 -10.52 6.64 4.43
CA LEU A 86 -11.19 7.18 5.62
C LEU A 86 -10.30 8.10 6.47
N CYS A 87 -8.99 7.84 6.51
CA CYS A 87 -8.05 8.56 7.38
C CYS A 87 -7.38 9.76 6.68
N ILE A 88 -7.55 9.90 5.36
CA ILE A 88 -7.11 11.05 4.56
C ILE A 88 -8.36 11.78 4.05
N ILE A 89 -8.33 13.12 4.08
CA ILE A 89 -9.40 13.95 3.55
C ILE A 89 -9.23 14.05 2.03
N GLN A 90 -10.08 13.37 1.27
CA GLN A 90 -9.85 13.11 -0.17
C GLN A 90 -10.04 14.34 -1.06
N ASP A 91 -10.89 15.29 -0.65
CA ASP A 91 -11.15 16.53 -1.38
C ASP A 91 -10.21 17.68 -1.00
N ASN A 92 -9.28 17.44 -0.05
CA ASN A 92 -8.33 18.44 0.44
C ASN A 92 -6.90 18.11 0.00
N GLU A 93 -6.44 18.78 -1.05
CA GLU A 93 -5.11 18.59 -1.63
C GLU A 93 -3.97 18.73 -0.60
N ALA A 94 -4.05 19.71 0.30
CA ALA A 94 -3.00 19.94 1.31
C ALA A 94 -2.96 18.83 2.37
N ASP A 95 -4.11 18.30 2.77
CA ASP A 95 -4.21 17.13 3.64
C ASP A 95 -3.71 15.87 2.94
N TRP A 96 -4.16 15.64 1.69
CA TRP A 96 -3.73 14.52 0.88
C TRP A 96 -2.21 14.49 0.68
N GLN A 97 -1.59 15.62 0.32
CA GLN A 97 -0.14 15.71 0.14
C GLN A 97 0.61 15.39 1.44
N ARG A 98 0.12 15.90 2.57
CA ARG A 98 0.74 15.66 3.89
C ARG A 98 0.63 14.21 4.32
N GLU A 99 -0.54 13.59 4.17
CA GLU A 99 -0.77 12.22 4.65
C GLU A 99 -0.24 11.16 3.68
N SER A 100 -0.36 11.36 2.36
CA SER A 100 0.25 10.47 1.35
C SER A 100 1.77 10.41 1.49
N ALA A 101 2.40 11.55 1.81
CA ALA A 101 3.83 11.59 2.11
C ALA A 101 4.20 10.72 3.32
N LYS A 102 3.30 10.54 4.31
CA LYS A 102 3.53 9.71 5.50
C LYS A 102 3.20 8.23 5.30
N MET A 103 2.52 7.84 4.21
CA MET A 103 2.03 6.46 4.01
C MET A 103 3.07 5.39 4.28
N ALA A 104 4.26 5.48 3.69
CA ALA A 104 5.35 4.54 3.94
C ALA A 104 5.62 4.32 5.44
N SER A 105 5.73 5.41 6.20
CA SER A 105 5.96 5.33 7.66
C SER A 105 4.75 4.80 8.43
N ILE A 106 3.53 5.07 7.94
CA ILE A 106 2.28 4.55 8.52
C ILE A 106 2.23 3.03 8.38
N TYR A 107 2.49 2.49 7.19
CA TYR A 107 2.51 1.03 6.97
C TYR A 107 3.69 0.36 7.69
N GLN A 108 4.86 1.00 7.70
CA GLN A 108 6.04 0.49 8.39
C GLN A 108 5.84 0.37 9.91
N ASN A 109 5.16 1.34 10.52
CA ASN A 109 4.94 1.39 11.97
C ASN A 109 3.69 0.63 12.43
N ALA A 110 2.87 0.14 11.50
CA ALA A 110 1.70 -0.66 11.81
C ALA A 110 2.08 -1.96 12.53
N TYR A 111 1.23 -2.39 13.46
CA TYR A 111 1.39 -3.67 14.15
C TYR A 111 1.21 -4.84 13.18
N VAL A 112 0.24 -4.72 12.28
CA VAL A 112 -0.06 -5.66 11.19
C VAL A 112 -0.68 -4.91 10.01
N VAL A 113 -0.39 -5.35 8.79
CA VAL A 113 -1.08 -4.92 7.57
C VAL A 113 -2.03 -6.05 7.14
N LEU A 114 -3.32 -5.74 7.03
CA LEU A 114 -4.33 -6.63 6.46
C LEU A 114 -4.42 -6.34 4.97
N ALA A 115 -3.94 -7.26 4.13
CA ALA A 115 -3.91 -7.10 2.68
C ALA A 115 -5.05 -7.88 2.02
N ALA A 116 -6.06 -7.17 1.50
CA ALA A 116 -7.21 -7.74 0.80
C ALA A 116 -6.83 -8.22 -0.62
N THR A 117 -5.90 -9.16 -0.70
CA THR A 117 -5.13 -9.50 -1.91
C THR A 117 -6.00 -10.03 -3.05
N ARG A 118 -7.04 -10.80 -2.72
CA ARG A 118 -8.03 -11.33 -3.69
C ARG A 118 -9.00 -10.29 -4.25
N SER A 119 -9.14 -9.15 -3.59
CA SER A 119 -10.24 -8.21 -3.88
C SER A 119 -9.78 -7.10 -4.83
N SER A 120 -10.48 -7.01 -5.97
CA SER A 120 -10.26 -5.99 -7.00
C SER A 120 -10.90 -4.63 -6.69
N ASN A 121 -11.75 -4.58 -5.66
CA ASN A 121 -12.44 -3.38 -5.18
C ASN A 121 -12.79 -3.52 -3.68
N ALA A 122 -13.41 -2.49 -3.11
CA ALA A 122 -13.78 -2.47 -1.70
C ALA A 122 -14.95 -3.41 -1.34
N ASP A 123 -15.73 -3.86 -2.34
CA ASP A 123 -16.90 -4.72 -2.13
C ASP A 123 -16.57 -6.23 -2.16
N GLY A 124 -15.36 -6.59 -2.59
CA GLY A 124 -14.96 -7.99 -2.74
C GLY A 124 -14.88 -8.80 -1.44
N GLY A 125 -14.61 -8.15 -0.30
CA GLY A 125 -14.42 -8.79 1.01
C GLY A 125 -12.99 -9.28 1.26
N CYS A 126 -12.72 -9.79 2.47
CA CYS A 126 -11.45 -10.47 2.77
C CYS A 126 -11.60 -11.99 2.76
N PHE A 127 -12.72 -12.53 3.25
CA PHE A 127 -12.88 -13.98 3.41
C PHE A 127 -13.39 -14.67 2.15
N SER A 128 -12.83 -15.83 1.81
CA SER A 128 -13.27 -16.67 0.69
C SER A 128 -13.80 -18.01 1.18
N LYS A 129 -14.60 -18.71 0.36
CA LYS A 129 -14.94 -20.12 0.59
C LYS A 129 -13.83 -20.96 -0.03
N THR A 130 -13.17 -21.80 0.76
CA THR A 130 -12.16 -22.73 0.27
C THR A 130 -12.81 -23.72 -0.70
N HIS A 131 -12.43 -23.65 -1.99
CA HIS A 131 -12.76 -24.68 -2.97
C HIS A 131 -11.64 -25.71 -3.01
N THR A 132 -12.00 -27.00 -3.05
CA THR A 132 -11.07 -28.14 -3.07
C THR A 132 -10.28 -28.29 -4.37
N GLU A 133 -10.60 -27.53 -5.41
CA GLU A 133 -9.96 -27.58 -6.72
C GLU A 133 -9.10 -26.33 -6.94
N TYR A 134 -7.79 -26.49 -6.75
CA TYR A 134 -6.78 -25.46 -7.00
C TYR A 134 -6.60 -25.25 -8.51
N GLN A 135 -6.91 -24.06 -9.03
CA GLN A 135 -6.51 -23.63 -10.37
C GLN A 135 -5.53 -22.47 -10.25
N ALA A 136 -4.31 -22.66 -10.77
CA ALA A 136 -3.18 -21.72 -10.65
C ALA A 136 -3.31 -20.44 -11.52
N HIS A 137 -4.53 -19.92 -11.68
CA HIS A 137 -4.77 -18.62 -12.30
C HIS A 137 -4.92 -17.55 -11.23
N GLU A 138 -3.89 -17.37 -10.42
CA GLU A 138 -3.91 -16.40 -9.32
C GLU A 138 -3.91 -14.97 -9.88
N GLN A 139 -5.08 -14.34 -9.87
CA GLN A 139 -5.17 -12.89 -10.02
C GLN A 139 -5.03 -12.29 -8.63
N PHE A 140 -3.98 -11.50 -8.43
CA PHE A 140 -3.79 -10.70 -7.22
C PHE A 140 -3.96 -9.21 -7.52
N PRO A 141 -5.21 -8.72 -7.71
CA PRO A 141 -5.47 -7.33 -8.09
C PRO A 141 -4.75 -6.30 -7.22
N LEU A 142 -4.67 -6.55 -5.91
CA LEU A 142 -3.99 -5.67 -4.97
C LEU A 142 -2.52 -5.48 -5.34
N LEU A 143 -1.82 -6.57 -5.63
CA LEU A 143 -0.40 -6.56 -5.95
C LEU A 143 -0.09 -5.88 -7.29
N THR A 144 -1.11 -5.59 -8.10
CA THR A 144 -0.96 -4.87 -9.36
C THR A 144 -1.01 -3.34 -9.21
N ARG A 145 -1.28 -2.81 -8.00
CA ARG A 145 -1.39 -1.38 -7.74
C ARG A 145 -0.06 -0.78 -7.29
N ALA A 146 0.23 0.42 -7.79
CA ALA A 146 1.46 1.15 -7.48
C ALA A 146 1.65 1.47 -5.98
N TRP A 147 0.61 1.99 -5.32
CA TRP A 147 0.68 2.34 -3.90
C TRP A 147 0.93 1.12 -3.00
N THR A 148 0.43 -0.06 -3.38
CA THR A 148 0.65 -1.33 -2.69
C THR A 148 2.13 -1.68 -2.54
N TYR A 149 2.99 -1.18 -3.43
CA TYR A 149 4.43 -1.39 -3.32
C TYR A 149 5.03 -0.78 -2.04
N GLN A 150 4.57 0.41 -1.62
CA GLN A 150 4.96 0.99 -0.33
C GLN A 150 4.29 0.28 0.85
N GLU A 151 3.04 -0.14 0.67
CA GLU A 151 2.20 -0.74 1.72
C GLU A 151 2.73 -2.11 2.16
N LEU A 152 3.25 -2.90 1.22
CA LEU A 152 3.69 -4.27 1.47
C LEU A 152 5.21 -4.40 1.63
N LEU A 153 6.04 -3.63 0.93
CA LEU A 153 7.50 -3.75 1.13
C LEU A 153 7.98 -3.24 2.49
N LEU A 154 7.23 -2.32 3.10
CA LEU A 154 7.61 -1.71 4.37
C LEU A 154 6.84 -2.29 5.55
N GLY A 155 5.77 -3.05 5.31
CA GLY A 155 5.00 -3.73 6.35
C GLY A 155 5.87 -4.72 7.11
N ALA A 156 5.95 -4.57 8.44
CA ALA A 156 6.75 -5.50 9.26
C ALA A 156 6.10 -6.89 9.38
N ARG A 157 4.78 -6.94 9.27
CA ARG A 157 3.91 -8.11 9.44
C ARG A 157 2.65 -7.93 8.59
N ILE A 158 2.36 -8.88 7.71
CA ILE A 158 1.31 -8.78 6.70
C ILE A 158 0.50 -10.07 6.72
N VAL A 159 -0.82 -9.93 6.76
CA VAL A 159 -1.77 -11.02 6.52
C VAL A 159 -2.41 -10.79 5.16
N HIS A 160 -2.08 -11.63 4.20
CA HIS A 160 -2.71 -11.66 2.89
C HIS A 160 -3.98 -12.50 2.94
N PHE A 161 -5.10 -11.86 2.64
CA PHE A 161 -6.35 -12.52 2.31
C PHE A 161 -6.34 -12.85 0.80
N ALA A 162 -5.70 -13.97 0.46
CA ALA A 162 -5.66 -14.49 -0.91
C ALA A 162 -6.96 -15.22 -1.27
N GLU A 163 -7.08 -15.65 -2.53
CA GLU A 163 -8.33 -16.20 -3.05
C GLU A 163 -8.75 -17.50 -2.37
N HIS A 164 -7.77 -18.33 -1.99
CA HIS A 164 -8.02 -19.67 -1.46
C HIS A 164 -7.47 -19.90 -0.05
N GLU A 165 -6.61 -19.01 0.43
CA GLU A 165 -5.98 -19.17 1.74
C GLU A 165 -5.50 -17.85 2.36
N LEU A 166 -5.14 -17.92 3.63
CA LEU A 166 -4.39 -16.87 4.31
C LEU A 166 -2.89 -17.10 4.15
N VAL A 167 -2.16 -16.03 3.84
CA VAL A 167 -0.69 -16.04 3.82
C VAL A 167 -0.18 -15.02 4.83
N TRP A 168 0.68 -15.47 5.75
CA TRP A 168 1.45 -14.60 6.62
C TRP A 168 2.80 -14.28 5.99
N GLU A 169 3.16 -13.00 5.98
CA GLU A 169 4.49 -12.53 5.63
C GLU A 169 5.03 -11.61 6.72
N CYS A 170 6.25 -11.83 7.18
CA CYS A 170 6.99 -10.89 8.01
C CYS A 170 8.45 -10.88 7.57
N GLN A 171 9.27 -9.96 8.09
CA GLN A 171 10.69 -9.78 7.74
C GLN A 171 11.61 -11.00 7.95
N GLU A 172 11.09 -12.12 8.46
CA GLU A 172 11.84 -13.35 8.71
C GLU A 172 11.27 -14.55 7.94
N SER A 173 9.98 -14.57 7.61
CA SER A 173 9.36 -15.75 7.00
C SER A 173 8.05 -15.44 6.28
N THR A 174 7.73 -16.30 5.33
CA THR A 174 6.40 -16.41 4.74
C THR A 174 5.83 -17.79 5.08
N ARG A 175 4.56 -17.83 5.49
CA ARG A 175 3.83 -19.05 5.84
C ARG A 175 2.43 -19.01 5.26
N CYS A 176 2.05 -20.05 4.51
CA CYS A 176 0.70 -20.26 4.00
C CYS A 176 -0.15 -21.09 4.96
N GLN A 177 -1.48 -20.91 4.91
CA GLN A 177 -2.43 -21.78 5.60
C GLN A 177 -2.31 -23.24 5.15
N CYS A 178 -2.03 -23.50 3.86
CA CYS A 178 -1.83 -24.85 3.34
C CYS A 178 -0.52 -25.51 3.82
N GLY A 179 0.40 -24.73 4.41
CA GLY A 179 1.73 -25.20 4.82
C GLY A 179 2.69 -25.50 3.66
N GLY A 180 2.27 -25.29 2.41
CA GLY A 180 3.04 -25.57 1.19
C GLY A 180 4.12 -24.54 0.87
N VAL A 181 3.91 -23.27 1.23
CA VAL A 181 4.96 -22.25 1.14
C VAL A 181 5.73 -22.20 2.46
N LYS A 182 6.90 -22.85 2.48
CA LYS A 182 7.94 -22.70 3.51
C LYS A 182 9.20 -22.14 2.86
N THR A 183 9.16 -20.89 2.44
CA THR A 183 10.40 -20.20 2.07
C THR A 183 11.02 -19.69 3.37
N ASP A 184 12.11 -20.30 3.83
CA ASP A 184 13.00 -19.74 4.87
C ASP A 184 13.89 -18.62 4.28
N VAL A 185 13.34 -17.88 3.30
CA VAL A 185 14.04 -16.81 2.61
C VAL A 185 13.70 -15.52 3.33
N TYR A 186 14.67 -14.99 4.06
CA TYR A 186 14.58 -13.68 4.69
C TYR A 186 14.12 -12.65 3.65
N PRO A 187 13.00 -11.93 3.87
CA PRO A 187 12.64 -10.79 3.03
C PRO A 187 13.79 -9.79 2.93
N LEU A 188 14.59 -9.62 3.98
CA LEU A 188 15.79 -8.77 3.94
C LEU A 188 16.91 -9.32 3.05
N GLU A 189 17.09 -10.64 2.92
CA GLU A 189 18.07 -11.22 1.98
C GLU A 189 17.62 -11.10 0.52
N ARG A 190 16.30 -11.07 0.26
CA ARG A 190 15.73 -10.73 -1.06
C ARG A 190 16.13 -9.32 -1.55
N TYR A 191 16.55 -8.43 -0.63
CA TYR A 191 16.79 -7.01 -0.89
C TYR A 191 18.16 -6.50 -0.37
N SER A 192 19.13 -7.37 -0.14
CA SER A 192 20.38 -7.08 0.58
C SER A 192 21.49 -6.33 -0.21
N ARG A 193 21.26 -5.89 -1.46
CA ARG A 193 22.25 -5.09 -2.23
C ARG A 193 21.62 -3.82 -2.83
N LEU A 194 21.70 -2.71 -2.08
CA LEU A 194 20.94 -1.46 -2.26
C LEU A 194 21.06 -0.74 -3.63
N ALA A 195 22.17 -0.83 -4.36
CA ALA A 195 22.32 -0.15 -5.66
C ALA A 195 21.72 -0.93 -6.85
N LYS A 196 21.89 -2.26 -6.89
CA LYS A 196 21.16 -3.12 -7.87
C LYS A 196 19.63 -3.15 -7.59
N ARG A 197 19.23 -2.71 -6.39
CA ARG A 197 17.87 -2.80 -5.85
C ARG A 197 16.95 -1.69 -6.34
N TRP A 198 17.41 -0.44 -6.53
CA TRP A 198 16.49 0.63 -6.96
C TRP A 198 16.01 0.46 -8.41
N ARG A 199 16.90 0.11 -9.34
CA ARG A 199 16.53 -0.16 -10.73
C ARG A 199 15.54 -1.33 -10.86
N ALA A 200 15.80 -2.45 -10.18
CA ALA A 200 14.87 -3.58 -10.15
C ALA A 200 13.50 -3.22 -9.52
N ILE A 201 13.50 -2.42 -8.46
CA ILE A 201 12.27 -1.86 -7.87
C ILE A 201 11.49 -1.05 -8.91
N VAL A 202 12.17 -0.14 -9.60
CA VAL A 202 11.55 0.72 -10.60
C VAL A 202 11.02 -0.10 -11.79
N GLU A 203 11.75 -1.14 -12.21
CA GLU A 203 11.30 -2.05 -13.27
C GLU A 203 10.02 -2.79 -12.87
N GLU A 204 9.99 -3.43 -11.71
CA GLU A 204 8.78 -4.12 -11.22
C GLU A 204 7.63 -3.12 -11.02
N TYR A 205 7.92 -1.97 -10.44
CA TYR A 205 6.93 -0.91 -10.24
C TYR A 205 6.37 -0.38 -11.57
N SER A 206 7.18 -0.26 -12.62
CA SER A 206 6.74 0.18 -13.95
C SER A 206 5.76 -0.78 -14.61
N LYS A 207 5.72 -2.05 -14.18
CA LYS A 207 4.78 -3.07 -14.65
C LYS A 207 3.40 -2.95 -14.02
N LEU A 208 3.28 -2.18 -12.93
CA LEU A 208 2.03 -2.01 -12.19
C LEU A 208 1.05 -1.11 -12.96
N LYS A 209 -0.25 -1.38 -12.80
CA LYS A 209 -1.31 -0.56 -13.41
C LYS A 209 -1.48 0.71 -12.57
N LEU A 210 -0.97 1.82 -13.10
CA LEU A 210 -1.17 3.14 -12.52
C LEU A 210 -2.52 3.70 -12.96
N THR A 211 -3.46 3.86 -12.03
CA THR A 211 -4.75 4.53 -12.29
C THR A 211 -4.57 6.03 -12.47
N CYS A 212 -3.56 6.63 -11.82
CA CYS A 212 -3.23 8.06 -11.91
C CYS A 212 -1.74 8.22 -12.24
N GLU A 213 -1.43 8.78 -13.41
CA GLU A 213 -0.05 8.94 -13.90
C GLU A 213 0.78 9.90 -13.04
N LYS A 214 0.12 10.93 -12.46
CA LYS A 214 0.76 11.93 -11.58
C LYS A 214 1.29 11.32 -10.28
N ASP A 215 0.72 10.21 -9.84
CA ASP A 215 1.08 9.57 -8.59
C ASP A 215 2.34 8.70 -8.71
N LYS A 216 2.90 8.54 -9.92
CA LYS A 216 3.99 7.60 -10.17
C LYS A 216 5.21 7.80 -9.27
N LEU A 217 5.66 9.04 -9.08
CA LEU A 217 6.77 9.36 -8.17
C LEU A 217 6.33 9.46 -6.71
N PRO A 218 5.21 10.14 -6.37
CA PRO A 218 4.66 10.13 -5.01
C PRO A 218 4.52 8.72 -4.43
N ALA A 219 4.01 7.77 -5.23
CA ALA A 219 3.79 6.38 -4.86
C ALA A 219 5.07 5.52 -4.75
N LEU A 220 6.26 6.07 -5.03
CA LEU A 220 7.55 5.47 -4.67
C LEU A 220 8.35 6.30 -3.65
N SER A 221 7.91 7.53 -3.36
CA SER A 221 8.68 8.51 -2.61
C SER A 221 9.01 8.07 -1.18
N GLY A 222 8.11 7.31 -0.54
CA GLY A 222 8.36 6.79 0.80
C GLY A 222 9.44 5.71 0.84
N LEU A 223 9.52 4.86 -0.18
CA LEU A 223 10.60 3.87 -0.33
C LEU A 223 11.94 4.55 -0.64
N ALA A 224 11.91 5.58 -1.50
CA ALA A 224 13.09 6.41 -1.74
C ALA A 224 13.60 7.07 -0.45
N ARG A 225 12.71 7.66 0.35
CA ARG A 225 13.04 8.25 1.67
C ARG A 225 13.58 7.23 2.66
N TYR A 226 13.02 6.01 2.69
CA TYR A 226 13.55 4.92 3.50
C TYR A 226 14.98 4.54 3.08
N MET A 227 15.23 4.40 1.77
CA MET A 227 16.58 4.12 1.26
C MET A 227 17.58 5.24 1.51
N GLN A 228 17.14 6.50 1.47
CA GLN A 228 17.96 7.66 1.76
C GLN A 228 18.58 7.58 3.17
N GLN A 229 17.96 6.90 4.13
CA GLN A 229 18.53 6.69 5.48
C GLN A 229 19.85 5.90 5.44
N TYR A 230 20.08 5.15 4.37
CA TYR A 230 21.26 4.30 4.17
C TYR A 230 22.10 4.74 2.96
N ARG A 231 21.75 5.87 2.31
CA ARG A 231 22.48 6.43 1.15
C ARG A 231 22.86 7.89 1.42
N THR A 232 24.04 8.26 0.97
CA THR A 232 24.53 9.65 1.01
C THR A 232 24.19 10.44 -0.26
N ASP A 233 23.90 9.75 -1.36
CA ASP A 233 23.64 10.34 -2.66
C ASP A 233 22.24 10.94 -2.77
N ARG A 234 22.07 11.90 -3.67
CA ARG A 234 20.79 12.62 -3.80
C ARG A 234 19.78 11.79 -4.58
N TYR A 235 18.59 11.64 -4.01
CA TYR A 235 17.42 11.18 -4.75
C TYR A 235 16.89 12.30 -5.65
N LEU A 236 16.76 12.01 -6.94
CA LEU A 236 16.21 12.91 -7.94
C LEU A 236 14.80 12.44 -8.37
N ALA A 237 14.39 12.72 -9.61
CA ALA A 237 13.09 12.32 -10.13
C ALA A 237 13.01 10.81 -10.42
N GLY A 238 12.99 9.97 -9.37
CA GLY A 238 12.90 8.52 -9.51
C GLY A 238 14.23 7.81 -9.71
N LEU A 239 15.37 8.50 -9.59
CA LEU A 239 16.72 7.97 -9.80
C LEU A 239 17.68 8.47 -8.71
N TRP A 240 18.78 7.75 -8.48
CA TRP A 240 19.86 8.15 -7.57
C TRP A 240 21.03 8.77 -8.35
N GLU A 241 21.60 9.85 -7.82
CA GLU A 241 22.64 10.66 -8.51
C GLU A 241 23.90 9.86 -8.88
N ASP A 242 24.39 9.01 -7.97
CA ASP A 242 25.57 8.16 -8.17
C ASP A 242 25.35 7.03 -9.19
N GLU A 243 24.09 6.71 -9.49
CA GLU A 243 23.72 5.69 -10.47
C GLU A 243 23.27 6.28 -11.81
N LEU A 244 23.31 7.61 -12.01
CA LEU A 244 22.83 8.24 -13.24
C LEU A 244 23.43 7.64 -14.53
N PRO A 245 24.73 7.32 -14.64
CA PRO A 245 25.30 6.78 -15.88
C PRO A 245 24.62 5.50 -16.38
N ILE A 246 24.21 4.61 -15.47
CA ILE A 246 23.49 3.37 -15.82
C ILE A 246 21.98 3.57 -15.75
N SER A 247 21.50 4.39 -14.83
CA SER A 247 20.07 4.63 -14.63
C SER A 247 19.46 5.49 -15.73
N LEU A 248 20.23 6.25 -16.50
CA LEU A 248 19.73 6.97 -17.67
C LEU A 248 19.63 6.11 -18.93
N LEU A 249 20.10 4.85 -18.89
CA LEU A 249 20.03 3.90 -20.02
C LEU A 249 18.68 3.18 -20.11
N TRP A 250 17.70 3.56 -19.28
CA TRP A 250 16.39 2.94 -19.29
C TRP A 250 15.72 3.02 -20.66
N ARG A 251 14.97 1.98 -21.01
CA ARG A 251 14.24 1.87 -22.27
C ARG A 251 12.89 1.18 -22.09
N PRO A 252 11.88 1.52 -22.92
CA PRO A 252 10.63 0.78 -22.97
C PRO A 252 10.85 -0.70 -23.35
N THR A 253 10.18 -1.63 -22.67
CA THR A 253 10.25 -3.07 -23.04
C THR A 253 9.21 -3.46 -24.08
N GLU A 254 8.12 -2.68 -24.21
CA GLU A 254 7.04 -2.91 -25.18
C GLU A 254 6.88 -1.66 -26.07
N PRO A 255 7.67 -1.55 -27.16
CA PRO A 255 7.53 -0.47 -28.14
C PRO A 255 6.10 -0.43 -28.68
N GLY A 256 5.43 0.73 -28.59
CA GLY A 256 4.03 0.92 -29.03
C GLY A 256 2.97 0.86 -27.92
N ARG A 257 3.29 0.28 -26.76
CA ARG A 257 2.44 0.34 -25.55
C ARG A 257 2.94 1.34 -24.51
N THR A 258 4.18 1.78 -24.66
CA THR A 258 4.77 2.82 -23.81
C THR A 258 4.61 4.18 -24.48
N TYR A 259 4.08 5.17 -23.77
CA TYR A 259 3.84 6.51 -24.30
C TYR A 259 4.17 7.60 -23.28
N ARG A 260 4.44 8.82 -23.75
CA ARG A 260 4.60 10.00 -22.89
C ARG A 260 3.23 10.67 -22.69
N PRO A 261 2.79 10.89 -21.44
CA PRO A 261 1.58 11.65 -21.17
C PRO A 261 1.60 13.05 -21.77
N SER A 262 0.43 13.56 -22.16
CA SER A 262 0.28 14.94 -22.64
C SER A 262 0.48 15.99 -21.54
N LYS A 263 0.19 15.63 -20.28
CA LYS A 263 0.42 16.47 -19.11
C LYS A 263 1.78 16.15 -18.50
N TYR A 264 2.48 17.20 -18.05
CA TYR A 264 3.76 17.03 -17.36
C TYR A 264 3.62 16.13 -16.13
N THR A 265 4.46 15.10 -16.04
CA THR A 265 4.49 14.13 -14.94
C THR A 265 5.85 14.09 -14.25
N ALA A 266 6.94 14.10 -15.02
CA ALA A 266 8.32 14.09 -14.54
C ALA A 266 9.28 14.65 -15.62
N PRO A 267 10.53 15.03 -15.27
CA PRO A 267 11.55 15.44 -16.23
C PRO A 267 11.77 14.41 -17.34
N SER A 268 12.09 14.85 -18.56
CA SER A 268 12.15 13.98 -19.74
C SER A 268 13.16 12.84 -19.65
N TRP A 269 14.23 13.01 -18.89
CA TRP A 269 15.27 12.01 -18.66
C TRP A 269 14.89 10.95 -17.61
N SER A 270 13.81 11.18 -16.85
CA SER A 270 13.31 10.21 -15.88
C SER A 270 12.42 9.17 -16.55
N TRP A 271 12.57 7.90 -16.15
CA TRP A 271 11.67 6.80 -16.53
C TRP A 271 10.21 7.11 -16.16
N ALA A 272 9.97 7.93 -15.12
CA ALA A 272 8.64 8.29 -14.69
C ALA A 272 7.90 9.18 -15.70
N SER A 273 8.62 9.75 -16.67
CA SER A 273 8.05 10.59 -17.73
C SER A 273 7.30 9.82 -18.81
N VAL A 274 7.32 8.48 -18.80
CA VAL A 274 6.57 7.62 -19.72
C VAL A 274 5.67 6.65 -18.97
N VAL A 275 4.50 6.34 -19.51
CA VAL A 275 3.59 5.29 -19.02
C VAL A 275 3.86 4.02 -19.80
N GLY A 276 4.11 2.93 -19.10
CA GLY A 276 4.47 1.64 -19.68
C GLY A 276 5.64 1.00 -18.94
N LYS A 277 5.95 -0.24 -19.35
CA LYS A 277 7.02 -1.04 -18.77
C LYS A 277 8.39 -0.56 -19.26
N ILE A 278 9.33 -0.41 -18.34
CA ILE A 278 10.71 0.01 -18.64
C ILE A 278 11.71 -1.03 -18.10
N TYR A 279 12.93 -0.96 -18.62
CA TYR A 279 14.08 -1.75 -18.18
C TYR A 279 15.35 -0.90 -18.24
N PHE A 280 16.29 -1.06 -17.31
CA PHE A 280 17.56 -0.32 -17.25
C PHE A 280 18.73 -1.02 -17.93
#